data_AF-A0A1I3JX44-F1
#
_entry.id   AF-A0A1I3JX44-F1
#
_cell.length_a   1.000
_cell.length_b   1.000
_cell.length_c   1.000
_cell.angle_alpha   90.00
_cell.angle_beta   90.00
_cell.angle_gamma   90.00
#
_symmetry.space_group_name_H-M   'P 1'
#
loop_
_entity.id
_entity.type
_entity.pdbx_description
1 polymer ?
#
loop_
_entity_poly.entity_id
_entity_poly.type
_entity_poly.pdbx_seq_one_letter_code
_entity_poly.pdbx_strand_id
1 'polypeptide(L)'
;MIRELISEGYDVRLNIIGFALDDPILEQIFSAWAQLGGGEYFSAADKAGFDQAVGQALQVHYTVLDAVGQEVAQGQVDGEPVALPPGNYRVRVGLVPELMLEEAQVVSGQTTAVEMD
;
A
#
# COMPACT_ATOMS: atom_id res chain seq x y z
N MET A 1 -7.69 -21.79 5.50
CA MET A 1 -6.95 -20.84 6.35
C MET A 1 -7.07 -19.40 5.84
N ILE A 2 -6.20 -18.85 4.98
CA ILE A 2 -6.37 -17.44 4.50
C ILE A 2 -7.57 -17.27 3.57
N ARG A 3 -7.76 -18.21 2.64
CA ARG A 3 -8.92 -18.21 1.72
C ARG A 3 -10.25 -18.31 2.44
N GLU A 4 -10.29 -18.94 3.61
CA GLU A 4 -11.51 -19.02 4.44
C GLU A 4 -11.85 -17.64 5.01
N LEU A 5 -10.87 -16.92 5.56
CA LEU A 5 -11.08 -15.56 6.06
C LEU A 5 -11.60 -14.62 4.97
N ILE A 6 -10.99 -14.67 3.78
CA ILE A 6 -11.44 -13.90 2.62
C ILE A 6 -12.88 -14.32 2.23
N SER A 7 -13.18 -15.62 2.21
CA SER A 7 -14.51 -16.12 1.86
C SER A 7 -15.60 -15.80 2.88
N GLU A 8 -15.21 -15.60 4.15
CA GLU A 8 -16.09 -15.16 5.24
C GLU A 8 -16.36 -13.64 5.19
N GLY A 9 -15.75 -12.93 4.24
CA GLY A 9 -15.95 -11.50 4.03
C GLY A 9 -14.99 -10.62 4.82
N TYR A 10 -13.91 -11.18 5.38
CA TYR A 10 -12.87 -10.39 6.01
C TYR A 10 -11.93 -9.79 4.97
N ASP A 11 -11.81 -8.48 5.03
CA ASP A 11 -10.80 -7.69 4.34
C ASP A 11 -9.45 -7.89 5.05
N VAL A 12 -8.54 -8.66 4.44
CA VAL A 12 -7.24 -9.03 5.01
C VAL A 12 -6.11 -8.62 4.07
N ARG A 13 -5.07 -7.99 4.62
CA ARG A 13 -3.77 -7.81 3.96
C ARG A 13 -2.69 -8.59 4.70
N LEU A 14 -2.03 -9.53 4.03
CA LEU A 14 -0.96 -10.35 4.61
C LEU A 14 0.41 -10.03 4.01
N ASN A 15 1.25 -9.35 4.78
CA ASN A 15 2.68 -9.23 4.48
C ASN A 15 3.46 -10.31 5.25
N ILE A 16 4.47 -10.91 4.62
CA ILE A 16 5.32 -11.93 5.25
C ILE A 16 6.77 -11.49 5.18
N ILE A 17 7.50 -11.57 6.30
CA ILE A 17 8.91 -11.19 6.38
C ILE A 17 9.71 -12.45 6.72
N GLY A 18 10.55 -12.90 5.78
CA GLY A 18 11.52 -13.97 5.97
C GLY A 18 12.79 -13.41 6.59
N PHE A 19 13.27 -13.98 7.69
CA PHE A 19 14.49 -13.53 8.37
C PHE A 19 15.56 -14.62 8.34
N ALA A 20 16.73 -14.28 7.77
CA ALA A 20 17.87 -15.17 7.59
C ALA A 20 17.45 -16.53 7.01
N LEU A 21 16.61 -16.49 5.96
CA LEU A 21 16.06 -17.67 5.32
C LEU A 21 16.79 -17.95 4.01
N ASP A 22 17.46 -19.11 3.94
CA ASP A 22 18.23 -19.54 2.76
C ASP A 22 17.55 -20.70 2.00
N ASP A 23 16.22 -20.78 2.04
CA ASP A 23 15.44 -21.81 1.34
C ASP A 23 14.57 -21.19 0.22
N PRO A 24 14.99 -21.28 -1.06
CA PRO A 24 14.28 -20.66 -2.17
C PRO A 24 12.92 -21.30 -2.47
N ILE A 25 12.66 -22.53 -1.99
CA ILE A 25 11.34 -23.14 -2.10
C ILE A 25 10.42 -22.49 -1.08
N LEU A 26 10.90 -22.30 0.15
CA LEU A 26 10.11 -21.68 1.20
C LEU A 26 9.81 -20.20 0.89
N GLU A 27 10.76 -19.46 0.31
CA GLU A 27 10.52 -18.08 -0.14
C GLU A 27 9.39 -17.99 -1.18
N GLN A 28 9.36 -18.93 -2.15
CA GLN A 28 8.27 -18.99 -3.14
C GLN A 28 6.92 -19.29 -2.50
N ILE A 29 6.87 -20.19 -1.51
CA ILE A 29 5.65 -20.52 -0.78
C ILE A 29 5.14 -19.28 -0.03
N PHE A 30 6.02 -18.57 0.67
CA PHE A 30 5.66 -17.35 1.40
C PHE A 30 5.22 -16.23 0.46
N SER A 31 5.91 -16.04 -0.67
CA SER A 31 5.49 -15.10 -1.71
C SER A 31 4.07 -15.40 -2.20
N ALA A 32 3.76 -16.67 -2.47
CA ALA A 32 2.42 -17.08 -2.89
C ALA A 32 1.36 -16.83 -1.81
N TRP A 33 1.67 -17.03 -0.53
CA TRP A 33 0.73 -16.78 0.55
C TRP A 33 0.47 -15.30 0.79
N ALA A 34 1.52 -14.47 0.76
CA ALA A 34 1.39 -13.03 0.89
C ALA A 34 0.50 -12.47 -0.24
N GLN A 35 0.75 -12.89 -1.49
CA GLN A 35 -0.06 -12.50 -2.65
C GLN A 35 -1.52 -12.97 -2.53
N LEU A 36 -1.76 -14.20 -2.05
CA LEU A 36 -3.13 -14.68 -1.80
C LEU A 36 -3.87 -13.86 -0.75
N GLY A 37 -3.16 -13.27 0.20
CA GLY A 37 -3.69 -12.34 1.19
C GLY A 37 -3.54 -10.87 0.79
N GLY A 38 -3.28 -10.54 -0.48
CA GLY A 38 -3.21 -9.15 -0.95
C GLY A 38 -2.02 -8.32 -0.44
N GLY A 39 -0.99 -8.96 0.13
CA GLY A 39 0.24 -8.29 0.58
C GLY A 39 1.48 -8.83 -0.12
N GLU A 40 2.64 -8.59 0.48
CA GLU A 40 3.95 -8.84 -0.12
C GLU A 40 4.87 -9.66 0.77
N TYR A 41 5.79 -10.39 0.14
CA TYR A 41 6.88 -11.08 0.83
C TYR A 41 8.16 -10.24 0.78
N PHE A 42 8.80 -10.09 1.94
CA PHE A 42 10.06 -9.39 2.09
C PHE A 42 11.11 -10.35 2.65
N SER A 43 12.23 -10.51 1.95
CA SER A 43 13.37 -11.30 2.44
C SER A 43 14.38 -10.38 3.12
N ALA A 44 14.76 -10.74 4.34
CA ALA A 44 15.74 -10.04 5.15
C ALA A 44 16.88 -10.97 5.52
N ALA A 45 18.08 -10.71 5.00
CA ALA A 45 19.27 -11.50 5.31
C ALA A 45 19.81 -11.25 6.73
N ASP A 46 19.53 -10.07 7.29
CA ASP A 46 20.04 -9.64 8.59
C ASP A 46 19.08 -8.68 9.29
N LYS A 47 19.46 -8.23 10.50
CA LYS A 47 18.63 -7.34 11.31
C LYS A 47 18.31 -6.02 10.59
N ALA A 48 19.26 -5.44 9.86
CA ALA A 48 19.03 -4.18 9.17
C ALA A 48 18.03 -4.36 8.03
N GLY A 49 18.16 -5.45 7.27
CA GLY A 49 17.19 -5.85 6.25
C GLY A 49 15.80 -6.12 6.85
N PHE A 50 15.73 -6.70 8.06
CA PHE A 50 14.46 -6.94 8.74
C PHE A 50 13.78 -5.64 9.14
N ASP A 51 14.51 -4.72 9.77
CA ASP A 51 13.98 -3.42 10.17
C ASP A 51 13.47 -2.64 8.94
N GLN A 52 14.18 -2.71 7.81
CA GLN A 52 13.75 -2.14 6.53
C GLN A 52 12.48 -2.83 5.99
N ALA A 53 12.45 -4.16 5.98
CA ALA A 53 11.32 -4.95 5.49
C ALA A 53 10.04 -4.68 6.29
N VAL A 54 10.14 -4.55 7.62
CA VAL A 54 9.03 -4.13 8.47
C VAL A 54 8.55 -2.73 8.08
N GLY A 55 9.48 -1.79 7.90
CA GLY A 55 9.14 -0.43 7.46
C GLY A 55 8.38 -0.44 6.14
N GLN A 56 8.87 -1.17 5.14
CA GLN A 56 8.25 -1.31 3.81
C GLN A 56 6.87 -1.99 3.87
N ALA A 57 6.73 -3.05 4.68
CA ALA A 57 5.46 -3.76 4.85
C ALA A 57 4.36 -2.88 5.48
N LEU A 58 4.73 -1.84 6.23
CA LEU A 58 3.80 -0.90 6.84
C LEU A 58 3.50 0.33 5.95
N GLN A 59 4.16 0.47 4.80
CA GLN A 59 3.93 1.61 3.91
C GLN A 59 2.54 1.53 3.28
N VAL A 60 1.75 2.58 3.53
CA VAL A 60 0.45 2.78 2.90
C VAL A 60 0.65 3.63 1.66
N HIS A 61 0.25 3.09 0.51
CA HIS A 61 0.28 3.80 -0.76
C HIS A 61 -1.10 4.39 -1.06
N TYR A 62 -1.14 5.47 -1.84
CA TYR A 62 -2.37 6.04 -2.34
C TYR A 62 -2.29 6.27 -3.85
N THR A 63 -3.45 6.31 -4.49
CA THR A 63 -3.63 6.67 -5.89
C THR A 63 -4.49 7.92 -5.98
N VAL A 64 -4.10 8.88 -6.81
CA VAL A 64 -4.90 10.07 -7.09
C VAL A 64 -5.69 9.84 -8.37
N LEU A 65 -7.00 10.06 -8.28
CA LEU A 65 -7.97 9.89 -9.33
C LEU A 65 -8.49 11.27 -9.77
N ASP A 66 -8.60 11.49 -11.07
CA ASP A 66 -9.25 12.69 -11.59
C ASP A 66 -10.80 12.64 -11.49
N ALA A 67 -11.45 13.67 -12.01
CA ALA A 67 -12.90 13.80 -12.02
C ALA A 67 -13.62 12.66 -12.77
N VAL A 68 -12.98 12.03 -13.74
CA VAL A 68 -13.55 10.88 -14.49
C VAL A 68 -13.15 9.53 -13.88
N GLY A 69 -12.34 9.54 -12.82
CA GLY A 69 -11.88 8.34 -12.11
C GLY A 69 -10.63 7.71 -12.71
N GLN A 70 -9.90 8.43 -13.58
CA GLN A 70 -8.63 7.96 -14.12
C GLN A 70 -7.51 8.17 -13.10
N GLU A 71 -6.64 7.18 -12.95
CA GLU A 71 -5.40 7.30 -12.17
C GLU A 71 -4.45 8.28 -12.85
N VAL A 72 -4.11 9.37 -12.16
CA VAL A 72 -3.22 10.41 -12.67
C VAL A 72 -1.91 10.51 -11.91
N ALA A 73 -1.86 9.95 -10.70
CA ALA A 73 -0.68 9.92 -9.85
C ALA A 73 -0.77 8.82 -8.79
N GLN A 74 0.37 8.46 -8.21
CA GLN A 74 0.49 7.56 -7.07
C GLN A 74 1.52 8.13 -6.10
N GLY A 75 1.35 7.84 -4.82
CA GLY A 75 2.26 8.30 -3.77
C GLY A 75 2.19 7.43 -2.52
N GLN A 76 2.96 7.81 -1.51
CA GLN A 76 2.99 7.16 -0.20
C GLN A 76 2.46 8.12 0.86
N VAL A 77 1.63 7.62 1.77
CA VAL A 77 1.17 8.39 2.96
C VAL A 77 2.40 8.82 3.76
N ASP A 78 2.41 10.07 4.21
CA ASP A 78 3.54 10.75 4.87
C ASP A 78 4.85 10.77 4.05
N GLY A 79 4.76 10.51 2.74
CA GLY A 79 5.86 10.59 1.79
C GLY A 79 6.01 11.96 1.16
N GLU A 80 6.85 12.02 0.12
CA GLU A 80 7.05 13.23 -0.67
C GLU A 80 5.77 13.65 -1.42
N PRO A 81 5.45 14.96 -1.49
CA PRO A 81 4.31 15.46 -2.24
C PRO A 81 4.40 15.14 -3.74
N VAL A 82 3.28 14.73 -4.33
CA VAL A 82 3.20 14.48 -5.78
C VAL A 82 2.74 15.75 -6.51
N ALA A 83 3.46 16.14 -7.55
CA ALA A 83 3.12 17.30 -8.36
C ALA A 83 1.93 16.99 -9.29
N LEU A 84 0.89 17.82 -9.22
CA LEU A 84 -0.32 17.69 -10.02
C LEU A 84 -0.74 19.04 -10.62
N PRO A 85 -1.38 19.03 -11.81
CA PRO A 85 -2.07 20.21 -12.31
C PRO A 85 -3.15 20.70 -11.31
N PRO A 86 -3.50 21.99 -11.33
CA PRO A 86 -4.62 22.49 -10.53
C PRO A 86 -5.93 21.82 -10.96
N GLY A 87 -6.72 21.37 -9.99
CA GLY A 87 -7.93 20.59 -10.26
C GLY A 87 -8.54 19.98 -9.02
N ASN A 88 -9.67 19.29 -9.21
CA ASN A 88 -10.32 18.50 -8.16
C ASN A 88 -10.02 17.03 -8.40
N TYR A 89 -9.62 16.36 -7.33
CA TYR A 89 -9.22 14.96 -7.35
C TYR A 89 -9.92 14.19 -6.23
N ARG A 90 -9.87 12.87 -6.36
CA ARG A 90 -10.18 11.93 -5.28
C ARG A 90 -8.93 11.15 -4.96
N VAL A 91 -8.75 10.78 -3.70
CA VAL A 91 -7.58 10.02 -3.27
C VAL A 91 -8.04 8.66 -2.77
N ARG A 92 -7.60 7.62 -3.45
CA ARG A 92 -7.84 6.23 -3.08
C ARG A 92 -6.65 5.73 -2.27
N VAL A 93 -6.83 5.50 -0.98
CA VAL A 93 -5.79 5.00 -0.09
C VAL A 93 -5.85 3.47 -0.07
N GLY A 94 -4.71 2.82 -0.31
CA GLY A 94 -4.53 1.37 -0.34
C GLY A 94 -4.58 0.69 1.03
N LEU A 95 -5.59 1.05 1.83
CA LEU A 95 -6.00 0.35 3.03
C LEU A 95 -6.94 -0.82 2.70
N VAL A 96 -7.21 -1.63 3.72
CA VAL A 96 -8.11 -2.77 3.64
C VAL A 96 -9.03 -2.71 4.87
N PRO A 97 -10.32 -2.31 4.72
CA PRO A 97 -10.98 -1.90 3.48
C PRO A 97 -10.38 -0.63 2.87
N GLU A 98 -10.54 -0.47 1.56
CA GLU A 98 -10.08 0.70 0.82
C GLU A 98 -10.76 1.97 1.34
N LEU A 99 -9.98 3.04 1.52
CA LEU A 99 -10.49 4.34 1.93
C LEU A 99 -10.47 5.30 0.74
N MET A 100 -11.64 5.80 0.36
CA MET A 100 -11.78 6.86 -0.64
C MET A 100 -11.95 8.19 0.07
N LEU A 101 -10.99 9.10 -0.13
CA LEU A 101 -11.06 10.48 0.34
C LEU A 101 -11.57 11.34 -0.82
N GLU A 102 -12.76 11.90 -0.62
CA GLU A 102 -13.42 12.75 -1.60
C GLU A 102 -12.87 14.19 -1.50
N GLU A 103 -12.91 14.92 -2.64
CA GLU A 103 -12.71 16.38 -2.69
C GLU A 103 -11.30 16.92 -2.35
N ALA A 104 -10.23 16.31 -2.89
CA ALA A 104 -8.89 16.89 -2.83
C ALA A 104 -8.72 18.00 -3.89
N GLN A 105 -8.82 19.27 -3.47
CA GLN A 105 -8.59 20.41 -4.35
C GLN A 105 -7.12 20.81 -4.39
N VAL A 106 -6.50 20.75 -5.57
CA VAL A 106 -5.14 21.21 -5.82
C VAL A 106 -5.16 22.60 -6.43
N VAL A 107 -4.46 23.54 -5.81
CA VAL A 107 -4.31 24.93 -6.26
C VAL A 107 -2.88 25.14 -6.77
N SER A 108 -2.74 25.90 -7.87
CA SER A 108 -1.43 26.19 -8.47
C SER A 108 -0.45 26.76 -7.45
N GLY A 109 0.72 26.12 -7.35
CA GLY A 109 1.81 26.54 -6.47
C GLY A 109 1.59 26.27 -4.98
N GLN A 110 0.57 25.49 -4.61
CA GLN A 110 0.29 25.10 -3.23
C GLN A 110 0.37 23.58 -3.06
N THR A 111 0.72 23.16 -1.84
CA THR A 111 0.61 21.76 -1.41
C THR A 111 -0.69 21.60 -0.65
N THR A 112 -1.55 20.69 -1.10
CA THR A 112 -2.77 20.30 -0.39
C THR A 112 -2.47 19.06 0.42
N ALA A 113 -2.65 19.13 1.75
CA ALA A 113 -2.64 17.96 2.62
C ALA A 113 -4.05 17.38 2.70
N VAL A 114 -4.17 16.06 2.62
CA VAL A 114 -5.43 15.33 2.78
C VAL A 114 -5.28 14.46 4.03
N GLU A 115 -6.14 14.68 5.02
CA GLU A 115 -6.12 13.94 6.28
C GLU A 115 -7.07 12.74 6.22
N MET A 116 -6.76 11.71 6.99
CA MET A 116 -7.59 10.51 7.17
C MET A 116 -8.27 10.64 8.54
N ASP A 117 -9.60 10.83 8.55
CA ASP A 117 -10.42 10.90 9.78
C ASP A 117 -10.67 9.52 10.42
#